data_AF-A0A7W0MFK2-F1
#
_entry.id   AF-A0A7W0MFK2-F1
#
_cell.length_a   1.000
_cell.length_b   1.000
_cell.length_c   1.000
_cell.angle_alpha   90.00
_cell.angle_beta   90.00
_cell.angle_gamma   90.00
#
_symmetry.space_group_name_H-M   'P 1'
#
loop_
_entity.id
_entity.type
_entity.pdbx_description
1 polymer ?
#
loop_
_entity_poly.entity_id
_entity_poly.type
_entity_poly.pdbx_seq_one_letter_code
_entity_poly.pdbx_strand_id
1 'polypeptide(L)' 'MKKRVEVPTGFAMFPKDLTLAPREWTERFFNIAGWTQMPRGGHFAALEEPKLLAEDIRAFFRPLR' A
#
# COMPACT_ATOMS: atom_id res chain seq x y z
N MET A 1 -2.91 21.94 9.74
CA MET A 1 -3.38 20.80 8.90
C MET A 1 -2.15 20.05 8.40
N LYS A 2 -2.06 18.73 8.54
CA LYS A 2 -0.92 17.97 8.01
C LYS A 2 -0.91 18.10 6.47
N LYS A 3 0.23 18.50 5.91
CA LYS A 3 0.44 18.68 4.47
C LYS A 3 0.32 17.32 3.77
N ARG A 4 -0.30 17.27 2.59
CA ARG A 4 -0.37 16.09 1.73
C ARG A 4 1.04 15.64 1.33
N VAL A 5 1.26 14.33 1.27
CA VAL A 5 2.50 13.73 0.78
C VAL A 5 2.44 13.69 -0.76
N GLU A 6 3.27 14.50 -1.41
CA GLU A 6 3.26 14.64 -2.87
C GLU A 6 4.13 13.61 -3.60
N VAL A 7 5.03 12.92 -2.90
CA VAL A 7 5.85 11.86 -3.51
C VAL A 7 4.97 10.66 -3.91
N PRO A 8 5.21 10.03 -5.09
CA PRO A 8 4.46 8.85 -5.51
C PRO A 8 4.43 7.78 -4.42
N THR A 9 3.23 7.40 -4.02
CA THR A 9 3.00 6.49 -2.89
C THR A 9 2.32 5.21 -3.39
N GLY A 10 2.90 4.06 -3.07
CA GLY A 10 2.27 2.75 -3.25
C GLY A 10 1.48 2.36 -2.00
N PHE A 11 0.31 1.75 -2.18
CA PHE A 11 -0.56 1.31 -1.09
C PHE A 11 -0.95 -0.16 -1.28
N ALA A 12 -0.47 -1.02 -0.37
CA ALA A 12 -0.78 -2.45 -0.33
C ALA A 12 -1.78 -2.72 0.79
N MET A 13 -3.02 -3.06 0.44
CA MET A 13 -4.12 -3.26 1.39
C MET A 13 -4.33 -4.75 1.70
N PHE A 14 -3.95 -5.18 2.90
CA PHE A 14 -4.12 -6.54 3.38
C PHE A 14 -5.47 -6.71 4.10
N PRO A 15 -6.27 -7.75 3.78
CA PRO A 15 -7.68 -7.82 4.19
C PRO A 15 -7.89 -8.04 5.70
N LYS A 16 -6.87 -8.49 6.44
CA LYS A 16 -6.93 -8.71 7.90
C LYS A 16 -6.08 -7.70 8.69
N ASP A 17 -5.73 -6.57 8.08
CA ASP A 17 -5.05 -5.48 8.79
C ASP A 17 -6.03 -4.78 9.76
N LEU A 18 -5.49 -4.07 10.76
CA LEU A 18 -6.26 -3.41 11.82
C LEU A 18 -7.25 -2.37 11.29
N THR A 19 -6.89 -1.69 10.21
CA THR A 19 -7.70 -0.64 9.61
C THR A 19 -7.65 -0.73 8.10
N LEU A 20 -8.80 -1.00 7.47
CA LEU A 20 -8.96 -0.86 6.03
C LEU A 20 -9.40 0.59 5.76
N ALA A 21 -8.43 1.46 5.48
CA ALA A 21 -8.73 2.84 5.13
C ALA A 21 -9.46 2.89 3.78
N PRO A 22 -10.62 3.58 3.68
CA PRO A 22 -11.24 3.85 2.39
C PRO A 22 -10.25 4.56 1.45
N ARG A 23 -10.28 4.19 0.18
CA ARG A 23 -9.34 4.74 -0.82
C ARG A 23 -9.41 6.25 -0.89
N GLU A 24 -10.62 6.82 -0.82
CA GLU A 24 -10.86 8.26 -0.85
C GLU A 24 -10.18 8.98 0.31
N TRP A 25 -10.00 8.32 1.46
CA TRP A 25 -9.29 8.91 2.59
C TRP A 25 -7.79 8.91 2.35
N THR A 26 -7.23 7.82 1.83
CA THR A 26 -5.80 7.75 1.50
C THR A 26 -5.41 8.77 0.42
N GLU A 27 -6.24 8.96 -0.60
CA GLU A 27 -5.99 9.92 -1.69
C GLU A 27 -6.01 11.39 -1.22
N ARG A 28 -6.72 11.71 -0.14
CA ARG A 28 -6.67 13.05 0.49
C ARG A 28 -5.33 13.37 1.13
N PHE A 29 -4.60 12.34 1.60
CA PHE A 29 -3.36 12.52 2.36
C PHE A 29 -2.10 12.18 1.54
N PHE A 30 -2.23 11.39 0.48
CA PHE A 30 -1.11 10.89 -0.32
C PHE A 30 -1.34 11.05 -1.82
N ASN A 31 -0.25 11.21 -2.58
CA ASN A 31 -0.23 11.04 -4.02
C ASN A 31 -0.15 9.53 -4.35
N ILE A 32 -1.30 8.86 -4.33
CA ILE A 32 -1.39 7.41 -4.59
C ILE A 32 -1.08 7.13 -6.06
N ALA A 33 0.08 6.52 -6.30
CA ALA A 33 0.56 6.12 -7.62
C ALA A 33 0.47 4.60 -7.85
N GLY A 34 0.23 3.83 -6.79
CA GLY A 34 -0.05 2.39 -6.86
C GLY A 34 -1.03 1.98 -5.77
N TRP A 35 -2.02 1.15 -6.12
CA TRP A 35 -3.01 0.61 -5.20
C TRP A 35 -3.20 -0.87 -5.47
N THR A 36 -2.88 -1.70 -4.48
CA THR A 36 -3.00 -3.15 -4.57
C THR A 36 -3.87 -3.67 -3.44
N GLN A 37 -4.94 -4.37 -3.78
CA GLN A 37 -5.75 -5.09 -2.81
C GLN A 37 -5.25 -6.53 -2.73
N MET A 38 -4.71 -6.92 -1.58
CA MET A 38 -4.08 -8.22 -1.40
C MET A 38 -5.15 -9.31 -1.17
N PRO A 39 -4.93 -10.54 -1.66
CA PRO A 39 -5.90 -11.61 -1.50
C PRO A 39 -5.97 -12.20 -0.08
N ARG A 40 -4.93 -12.03 0.74
CA ARG A 40 -4.78 -12.58 2.10
C ARG A 40 -3.69 -11.87 2.88
N GLY A 41 -3.54 -12.22 4.17
CA GLY A 41 -2.61 -11.60 5.12
C GLY A 41 -3.26 -10.48 5.95
N GLY A 42 -2.54 -9.99 6.96
CA GLY A 42 -3.00 -8.97 7.89
C GLY A 42 -1.93 -7.98 8.31
N HIS A 43 -2.02 -7.54 9.56
CA HIS A 43 -1.22 -6.44 10.10
C HIS A 43 0.28 -6.66 9.99
N PHE A 44 0.75 -7.90 10.10
CA PHE A 44 2.15 -8.24 10.00
C PHE A 44 2.47 -8.76 8.60
N ALA A 45 2.08 -8.03 7.56
CA ALA A 45 2.21 -8.43 6.14
C ALA A 45 3.58 -8.99 5.76
N ALA A 46 4.67 -8.42 6.29
CA ALA A 46 6.03 -8.90 6.03
C ALA A 46 6.34 -10.28 6.65
N LEU A 47 5.67 -10.63 7.75
CA LEU A 47 5.78 -11.94 8.41
C LEU A 47 4.76 -12.94 7.88
N GLU A 48 3.52 -12.49 7.66
CA GLU A 48 2.40 -13.34 7.23
C GLU A 48 2.51 -13.71 5.75
N GLU A 49 2.82 -12.75 4.89
CA GLU A 49 2.83 -12.90 3.43
C GLU A 49 4.05 -12.25 2.78
N PRO A 50 5.29 -12.66 3.17
CA PRO A 50 6.53 -12.00 2.74
C PRO A 50 6.68 -11.92 1.22
N LYS A 51 6.24 -12.96 0.49
CA LYS A 51 6.33 -13.01 -0.97
C LYS A 51 5.38 -12.00 -1.62
N LEU A 52 4.12 -11.93 -1.17
CA LEU A 52 3.14 -10.99 -1.72
C LEU A 52 3.61 -9.54 -1.50
N LEU A 53 4.07 -9.21 -0.30
CA LEU A 53 4.59 -7.88 -0.01
C LEU A 53 5.83 -7.54 -0.86
N ALA A 54 6.79 -8.47 -0.96
CA ALA A 54 8.00 -8.24 -1.74
C ALA A 54 7.73 -8.08 -3.24
N GLU A 55 6.78 -8.84 -3.79
CA GLU A 55 6.36 -8.73 -5.19
C GLU A 55 5.70 -7.38 -5.47
N ASP A 56 4.83 -6.91 -4.58
CA ASP A 56 4.17 -5.61 -4.70
C ASP A 56 5.17 -4.44 -4.68
N ILE A 57 6.11 -4.45 -3.72
CA ILE A 57 7.20 -3.47 -3.65
C ILE A 57 7.99 -3.48 -4.97
N ARG A 58 8.37 -4.67 -5.47
CA ARG A 58 9.11 -4.77 -6.73
C ARG A 58 8.29 -4.27 -7.92
N ALA A 59 6.99 -4.55 -7.97
CA ALA A 59 6.11 -4.11 -9.03
C ALA A 59 5.98 -2.58 -9.04
N PHE A 60 5.79 -1.96 -7.87
CA PHE A 60 5.69 -0.51 -7.72
C PHE A 60 6.96 0.22 -8.19
N PHE A 61 8.15 -0.28 -7.82
CA PHE A 61 9.41 0.35 -8.19
C PHE A 61 9.92 -0.02 -9.59
N ARG A 62 9.40 -1.07 -10.23
CA ARG A 62 9.84 -1.48 -11.58
C ARG A 62 9.80 -0.35 -12.63
N PRO A 63 8.75 0.47 -12.75
CA PRO A 63 8.73 1.59 -13.71
C PRO A 63 9.59 2.80 -13.30
N LEU A 64 10.18 2.80 -12.10
CA LEU A 64 11.00 3.90 -11.56
C LEU A 64 12.52 3.61 -11.60
N ARG A 65 12.91 2.53 -12.28
CA ARG A 65 14.31 2.11 -12.45
C ARG A 65 14.89 2.53 -13.79
#